data_AF-A0A7S2C9V7-F1
#
_entry.id   AF-A0A7S2C9V7-F1
#
_cell.length_a   1.000
_cell.length_b   1.000
_cell.length_c   1.000
_cell.angle_alpha   90.00
_cell.angle_beta   90.00
_cell.angle_gamma   90.00
#
_symmetry.space_group_name_H-M   'P 1'
#
loop_
_entity.id
_entity.type
_entity.pdbx_description
1 polymer ?
#
loop_
_entity_poly.entity_id
_entity_poly.type
_entity_poly.pdbx_seq_one_letter_code
_entity_poly.pdbx_strand_id
1 'polypeptide(L)'
;GEGSDGDDDIEDELSAEPGVGKMTHRQASKLLVLITHARTCPGHHMSHRHSEVCKSVKYLMLHIRDCCGKTSDGTECSFPWCKPCKALLAHLVRCNKPDSCDICSPYDLPPALRKLRQLNQKAADDAEGTVS
;
A
#
# COMPACT_ATOMS: atom_id res chain seq x y z
N GLY A 1 29.49 13.70 -37.61
CA GLY A 1 28.21 13.05 -37.23
C GLY A 1 28.51 11.59 -37.11
N GLU A 2 27.95 10.83 -36.16
CA GLU A 2 26.64 10.88 -35.51
C GLU A 2 26.83 10.36 -34.06
N GLY A 3 26.24 10.93 -32.98
CA GLY A 3 24.82 10.84 -32.60
C GLY A 3 24.54 9.44 -31.99
N SER A 4 24.85 9.18 -30.72
CA SER A 4 23.99 9.29 -29.52
C SER A 4 22.76 8.39 -29.55
N ASP A 5 22.65 7.43 -28.63
CA ASP A 5 21.40 7.08 -27.93
C ASP A 5 21.77 6.47 -26.57
N GLY A 6 21.53 7.27 -25.53
CA GLY A 6 21.75 6.92 -24.14
C GLY A 6 20.51 6.25 -23.57
N ASP A 7 20.70 5.08 -22.98
CA ASP A 7 19.75 4.45 -22.07
C ASP A 7 19.93 5.06 -20.67
N ASP A 8 19.25 6.17 -20.43
CA ASP A 8 19.03 6.70 -19.08
C ASP A 8 17.67 6.21 -18.58
N ASP A 9 17.69 5.15 -17.78
CA ASP A 9 16.57 4.71 -16.95
C ASP A 9 16.21 5.83 -15.95
N ILE A 10 15.25 6.67 -16.34
CA ILE A 10 14.63 7.66 -15.44
C ILE A 10 13.67 6.89 -14.52
N GLU A 11 14.18 6.52 -13.34
CA GLU A 11 13.33 6.12 -12.22
C GLU A 11 12.50 7.35 -11.78
N ASP A 12 11.18 7.25 -11.91
CA ASP A 12 10.19 8.21 -11.42
C ASP A 12 10.26 8.29 -9.88
N GLU A 13 11.27 9.00 -9.38
CA GLU A 13 11.43 9.37 -7.99
C GLU A 13 10.34 10.39 -7.66
N LEU A 14 9.27 9.93 -6.99
CA LEU A 14 8.41 10.82 -6.24
C LEU A 14 9.30 11.65 -5.29
N SER A 15 9.38 12.95 -5.57
CA SER A 15 10.21 13.91 -4.86
C SER A 15 9.97 13.84 -3.35
N ALA A 16 10.97 13.32 -2.66
CA ALA A 16 11.12 13.45 -1.23
C ALA A 16 12.62 13.59 -0.95
N GLU A 17 12.96 14.51 -0.07
CA GLU A 17 14.33 14.83 0.32
C GLU A 17 15.11 13.58 0.79
N PRO A 18 16.45 13.59 0.68
CA PRO A 18 17.29 12.43 0.99
C PRO A 18 17.37 12.21 2.50
N GLY A 19 16.77 11.11 2.97
CA GLY A 19 16.88 10.62 4.34
C GLY A 19 15.52 10.30 4.95
N VAL A 20 15.33 9.03 5.35
CA VAL A 20 14.10 8.42 5.89
C VAL A 20 13.15 7.82 4.82
N GLY A 21 13.53 6.62 4.36
CA GLY A 21 12.63 5.52 3.96
C GLY A 21 11.50 5.85 2.99
N LYS A 22 11.80 6.10 1.72
CA LYS A 22 10.77 6.14 0.68
C LYS A 22 10.27 4.72 0.39
N MET A 23 8.95 4.54 0.41
CA MET A 23 8.30 3.31 -0.04
C MET A 23 8.24 3.34 -1.57
N THR A 24 8.74 2.31 -2.25
CA THR A 24 8.69 2.26 -3.72
C THR A 24 7.24 2.06 -4.21
N HIS A 25 6.93 2.42 -5.46
CA HIS A 25 5.60 2.18 -6.04
C HIS A 25 5.19 0.72 -5.89
N ARG A 26 6.08 -0.21 -6.23
CA ARG A 26 5.85 -1.66 -6.07
C ARG A 26 5.54 -2.05 -4.62
N GLN A 27 6.21 -1.46 -3.63
CA GLN A 27 5.91 -1.73 -2.21
C GLN A 27 4.56 -1.15 -1.82
N ALA A 28 4.27 0.08 -2.26
CA ALA A 28 3.02 0.78 -2.00
C ALA A 28 1.81 -0.01 -2.54
N SER A 29 1.81 -0.38 -3.83
CA SER A 29 0.68 -1.11 -4.41
C SER A 29 0.48 -2.48 -3.76
N LYS A 30 1.56 -3.19 -3.40
CA LYS A 30 1.46 -4.45 -2.64
C LYS A 30 0.84 -4.24 -1.26
N LEU A 31 1.27 -3.20 -0.54
CA LEU A 31 0.74 -2.88 0.77
C LEU A 31 -0.75 -2.54 0.71
N LEU A 32 -1.20 -1.82 -0.33
CA LEU A 32 -2.62 -1.52 -0.52
C LEU A 32 -3.46 -2.79 -0.69
N VAL A 33 -3.02 -3.74 -1.53
CA VAL A 33 -3.73 -5.03 -1.69
C VAL A 33 -3.83 -5.77 -0.36
N LEU A 34 -2.76 -5.75 0.44
CA LEU A 34 -2.74 -6.37 1.77
C LEU A 34 -3.63 -5.65 2.78
N ILE A 35 -3.68 -4.31 2.77
CA ILE A 35 -4.56 -3.50 3.62
C ILE A 35 -6.03 -3.82 3.29
N THR A 36 -6.39 -3.87 2.01
CA THR A 36 -7.76 -4.22 1.58
C THR A 36 -8.16 -5.59 2.09
N HIS A 37 -7.26 -6.57 2.02
CA HIS A 37 -7.50 -7.89 2.59
C HIS A 37 -7.66 -7.86 4.11
N ALA A 38 -6.70 -7.25 4.81
CA ALA A 38 -6.66 -7.22 6.28
C ALA A 38 -7.90 -6.56 6.89
N ARG A 39 -8.50 -5.58 6.19
CA ARG A 39 -9.71 -4.87 6.60
C ARG A 39 -10.93 -5.78 6.79
N THR A 40 -11.10 -6.78 5.92
CA THR A 40 -12.25 -7.70 5.94
C THR A 40 -11.90 -9.10 6.40
N CYS A 41 -10.60 -9.41 6.55
CA CYS A 41 -10.16 -10.73 6.93
C CYS A 41 -10.49 -11.06 8.39
N PRO A 42 -11.14 -12.21 8.70
CA PRO A 42 -11.38 -12.64 10.08
C PRO A 42 -10.11 -13.09 10.80
N GLY A 43 -9.01 -13.32 10.08
CA GLY A 43 -7.73 -13.78 10.65
C GLY A 43 -7.56 -15.31 10.66
N HIS A 44 -8.51 -16.07 10.09
CA HIS A 44 -8.39 -17.52 9.95
C HIS A 44 -7.60 -17.87 8.69
N HIS A 45 -6.35 -18.28 8.86
CA HIS A 45 -5.45 -18.63 7.75
C HIS A 45 -4.93 -20.06 7.90
N MET A 46 -4.88 -20.79 6.78
CA MET A 46 -4.32 -22.15 6.73
C MET A 46 -2.79 -22.16 6.77
N SER A 47 -2.15 -21.03 6.48
CA SER A 47 -0.69 -20.90 6.47
C SER A 47 -0.25 -19.95 7.58
N HIS A 48 0.70 -20.41 8.40
CA HIS A 48 1.35 -19.58 9.42
C HIS A 48 1.96 -18.31 8.82
N ARG A 49 2.63 -18.42 7.66
CA ARG A 49 3.22 -17.27 6.97
C ARG A 49 2.18 -16.23 6.56
N HIS A 50 1.01 -16.68 6.08
CA HIS A 50 -0.09 -15.78 5.75
C HIS A 50 -0.69 -15.12 6.99
N SER A 51 -0.86 -15.90 8.07
CA SER A 51 -1.34 -15.38 9.36
C SER A 51 -0.45 -14.26 9.88
N GLU A 52 0.86 -14.44 9.85
CA GLU A 52 1.81 -13.43 10.33
C GLU A 52 1.76 -12.16 9.48
N VAL A 53 1.75 -12.27 8.15
CA VAL A 53 1.63 -11.09 7.26
C VAL A 53 0.31 -10.35 7.52
N CYS A 54 -0.82 -11.08 7.61
CA CYS A 54 -2.12 -10.47 7.89
C CYS A 54 -2.11 -9.74 9.25
N LYS A 55 -1.58 -10.39 10.29
CA LYS A 55 -1.45 -9.82 11.64
C LYS A 55 -0.57 -8.56 11.65
N SER A 56 0.57 -8.58 10.97
CA SER A 56 1.44 -7.40 10.85
C SER A 56 0.74 -6.25 10.15
N VAL A 57 -0.02 -6.52 9.08
CA VAL A 57 -0.77 -5.49 8.35
C VAL A 57 -1.92 -4.94 9.21
N LYS A 58 -2.63 -5.78 9.96
CA LYS A 58 -3.64 -5.33 10.93
C LYS A 58 -3.04 -4.42 12.00
N TYR A 59 -1.89 -4.80 12.55
CA TYR A 59 -1.17 -3.95 13.52
C TYR A 59 -0.75 -2.61 12.92
N LEU A 60 -0.19 -2.63 11.72
CA LEU A 60 0.14 -1.43 10.96
C LEU A 60 -1.08 -0.51 10.81
N MET A 61 -2.23 -1.07 10.40
CA MET A 61 -3.48 -0.32 10.24
C MET A 61 -3.97 0.32 11.55
N LEU A 62 -3.91 -0.42 12.66
CA LEU A 62 -4.26 0.10 13.99
C LEU A 62 -3.34 1.28 14.37
N HIS A 63 -2.02 1.10 14.18
CA HIS A 63 -1.07 2.14 14.49
C HIS A 63 -1.28 3.40 13.66
N ILE A 64 -1.38 3.29 12.32
CA ILE A 64 -1.48 4.48 11.46
C ILE A 64 -2.79 5.24 11.63
N ARG A 65 -3.85 4.57 12.10
CA ARG A 65 -5.13 5.19 12.47
C ARG A 65 -4.97 6.09 13.69
N ASP A 66 -4.28 5.60 14.72
CA ASP A 66 -4.23 6.25 16.04
C ASP A 66 -3.01 7.18 16.20
N CYS A 67 -1.93 6.93 15.46
CA CYS A 67 -0.72 7.75 15.53
C CYS A 67 -0.92 9.10 14.80
N CYS A 68 -0.53 10.22 15.38
CA CYS A 68 -0.53 11.53 14.70
C CYS A 68 0.80 11.83 13.98
N GLY A 69 1.72 10.87 13.92
CA GLY A 69 3.07 11.03 13.35
C GLY A 69 4.11 11.58 14.34
N LYS A 70 3.68 11.95 15.54
CA LYS A 70 4.53 12.40 16.65
C LYS A 70 4.18 11.67 17.95
N THR A 71 5.13 11.62 18.85
CA THR A 71 4.95 11.20 20.25
C THR A 71 4.48 12.37 21.11
N SER A 72 4.18 12.11 22.39
CA SER A 72 3.69 13.12 23.35
C SER A 72 4.71 14.23 23.65
N ASP A 73 6.00 13.93 23.55
CA ASP A 73 7.12 14.87 23.70
C ASP A 73 7.44 15.61 22.39
N GLY A 74 6.66 15.39 21.33
CA GLY A 74 6.78 16.09 20.05
C GLY A 74 7.84 15.52 19.11
N THR A 75 8.51 14.43 19.49
CA THR A 75 9.46 13.71 18.62
C THR A 75 8.72 12.96 17.50
N GLU A 76 9.39 12.70 16.38
CA GLU A 76 8.78 11.94 15.28
C GLU A 76 8.48 10.49 15.72
N CYS A 77 7.41 9.92 15.17
CA CYS A 77 7.06 8.53 15.42
C CYS A 77 8.25 7.60 15.12
N SER A 78 8.63 6.77 16.09
CA SER A 78 9.79 5.86 15.99
C SER A 78 9.61 4.72 15.00
N PHE A 79 8.39 4.47 14.51
CA PHE A 79 8.12 3.43 13.52
C PHE A 79 8.48 3.94 12.11
N PRO A 80 9.52 3.39 11.47
CA PRO A 80 10.03 3.92 10.19
C PRO A 80 9.02 3.78 9.05
N TRP A 81 8.07 2.85 9.16
CA TRP A 81 6.99 2.64 8.19
C TRP A 81 5.78 3.56 8.42
N CYS A 82 5.65 4.22 9.58
CA CYS A 82 4.46 5.03 9.88
C CYS A 82 4.30 6.21 8.92
N LYS A 83 5.35 7.03 8.77
CA LYS A 83 5.35 8.20 7.89
C LYS A 83 5.11 7.82 6.41
N PRO A 84 5.81 6.83 5.82
CA PRO A 84 5.53 6.37 4.46
C PRO A 84 4.11 5.81 4.28
N CYS A 85 3.59 5.04 5.24
CA CYS A 85 2.23 4.49 5.15
C CYS A 85 1.16 5.59 5.22
N LYS A 86 1.35 6.62 6.04
CA LYS A 86 0.47 7.79 6.08
C LYS A 86 0.50 8.57 4.77
N ALA A 87 1.68 8.74 4.17
CA ALA A 87 1.80 9.36 2.85
C ALA A 87 1.07 8.56 1.77
N LEU A 88 1.18 7.22 1.79
CA LEU A 88 0.44 6.34 0.89
C LEU A 88 -1.09 6.48 1.04
N LEU A 89 -1.60 6.52 2.28
CA LEU A 89 -3.03 6.76 2.49
C LEU A 89 -3.47 8.15 2.02
N ALA A 90 -2.64 9.18 2.24
CA ALA A 90 -2.91 10.52 1.74
C ALA A 90 -2.93 10.56 0.21
N HIS A 91 -2.05 9.80 -0.46
CA HIS A 91 -2.08 9.63 -1.92
C HIS A 91 -3.41 9.04 -2.37
N LEU A 92 -3.92 7.98 -1.72
CA LEU A 92 -5.20 7.37 -2.11
C LEU A 92 -6.37 8.35 -2.07
N VAL A 93 -6.42 9.23 -1.07
CA VAL A 93 -7.49 10.23 -0.94
C VAL A 93 -7.35 11.36 -1.97
N ARG A 94 -6.11 11.67 -2.40
CA ARG A 94 -5.80 12.79 -3.30
C ARG A 94 -5.53 12.37 -4.75
N CYS A 95 -5.57 11.07 -5.05
CA CYS A 95 -5.24 10.57 -6.37
C CYS A 95 -6.35 10.91 -7.36
N ASN A 96 -6.01 11.69 -8.39
CA ASN A 96 -6.98 12.17 -9.37
C ASN A 96 -7.29 11.14 -10.47
N LYS A 97 -6.50 10.06 -10.57
CA LYS A 97 -6.62 9.02 -11.60
C LYS A 97 -6.36 7.63 -11.00
N PRO A 98 -7.22 7.14 -10.10
CA PRO A 98 -6.99 5.87 -9.41
C PRO A 98 -6.91 4.68 -10.36
N ASP A 99 -7.68 4.69 -11.47
CA ASP A 99 -7.75 3.55 -12.39
C ASP A 99 -6.48 3.34 -13.23
N SER A 100 -5.71 4.41 -13.45
CA SER A 100 -4.49 4.40 -14.26
C SER A 100 -3.22 4.67 -13.44
N CYS A 101 -3.33 4.71 -12.11
CA CYS A 101 -2.19 4.97 -11.24
C CYS A 101 -1.49 3.66 -10.87
N ASP A 102 -0.18 3.57 -11.07
CA ASP A 102 0.59 2.35 -10.76
C ASP A 102 0.60 1.97 -9.26
N ILE A 103 0.27 2.92 -8.39
CA ILE A 103 0.08 2.68 -6.96
C ILE A 103 -1.33 2.14 -6.68
N CYS A 104 -2.37 2.84 -7.15
CA CYS A 104 -3.76 2.51 -6.87
C CYS A 104 -4.24 1.26 -7.64
N SER A 105 -3.81 1.11 -8.89
CA SER A 105 -4.19 0.06 -9.83
C SER A 105 -2.96 -0.54 -10.53
N PRO A 106 -2.09 -1.26 -9.77
CA PRO A 106 -0.88 -1.85 -10.34
C PRO A 106 -1.20 -2.95 -11.37
N TYR A 107 -0.52 -2.90 -12.52
CA TYR A 107 -0.61 -3.92 -13.56
C TYR A 107 0.30 -5.13 -13.27
N ASP A 108 1.51 -4.91 -12.76
CA ASP A 108 2.50 -5.97 -12.48
C ASP A 108 2.48 -6.45 -11.01
N LEU A 109 1.39 -7.12 -10.63
CA LEU A 109 1.29 -7.78 -9.33
C LEU A 109 1.65 -9.27 -9.40
N PRO A 110 2.39 -9.80 -8.39
CA PRO A 110 2.58 -11.24 -8.23
C PRO A 110 1.24 -12.00 -8.25
N PRO A 111 1.17 -13.23 -8.80
CA PRO A 111 -0.07 -13.98 -8.97
C PRO A 111 -0.93 -14.09 -7.70
N ALA A 112 -0.30 -14.31 -6.54
CA ALA A 112 -1.00 -14.39 -5.25
C ALA A 112 -1.72 -13.07 -4.90
N LEU A 113 -1.11 -11.93 -5.18
CA LEU A 113 -1.69 -10.61 -4.90
C LEU A 113 -2.76 -10.23 -5.92
N ARG A 114 -2.62 -10.64 -7.19
CA ARG A 114 -3.70 -10.50 -8.18
C ARG A 114 -4.94 -11.29 -7.76
N LYS A 115 -4.76 -12.55 -7.36
CA LYS A 115 -5.85 -13.39 -6.84
C LYS A 115 -6.47 -12.76 -5.59
N LEU A 116 -5.66 -12.25 -4.67
CA LEU A 116 -6.15 -11.59 -3.47
C LEU A 116 -6.98 -10.34 -3.79
N ARG A 117 -6.52 -9.49 -4.73
CA ARG A 117 -7.26 -8.32 -5.21
C ARG A 117 -8.63 -8.71 -5.79
N GLN A 118 -8.67 -9.75 -6.63
CA GLN A 118 -9.93 -10.26 -7.21
C GLN A 118 -10.90 -10.76 -6.14
N LEU A 119 -10.41 -11.51 -5.14
CA LEU A 119 -11.23 -11.98 -4.02
C LEU A 119 -11.78 -10.81 -3.20
N ASN A 120 -10.97 -9.78 -2.96
CA ASN A 120 -11.40 -8.58 -2.25
C ASN A 120 -12.47 -7.80 -3.03
N GLN A 121 -12.35 -7.70 -4.36
CA GLN A 121 -13.33 -7.02 -5.20
C GLN A 121 -14.67 -7.77 -5.16
N LYS A 122 -14.66 -9.08 -5.39
CA LYS A 122 -15.87 -9.90 -5.32
C LYS A 122 -16.58 -9.75 -3.98
N ALA A 123 -15.83 -9.78 -2.87
CA ALA A 123 -16.41 -9.61 -1.54
C ALA A 123 -17.03 -8.22 -1.32
N ALA A 124 -16.52 -7.18 -1.99
CA ALA A 124 -17.11 -5.85 -1.97
C ALA A 124 -18.42 -5.81 -2.79
N ASP A 125 -18.41 -6.37 -3.99
CA ASP A 125 -19.59 -6.45 -4.86
C ASP A 125 -20.73 -7.25 -4.19
N ASP A 126 -20.40 -8.37 -3.54
CA ASP A 126 -21.35 -9.21 -2.79
C ASP A 126 -21.94 -8.45 -1.58
N ALA A 127 -21.17 -7.58 -0.93
CA ALA A 127 -21.63 -6.76 0.18
C ALA A 127 -22.58 -5.63 -0.27
N GLU A 128 -22.41 -5.08 -1.48
CA GLU A 128 -23.28 -4.04 -2.04
C GLU A 128 -24.57 -4.62 -2.65
N GLY A 129 -24.52 -5.84 -3.18
CA GLY A 129 -25.69 -6.54 -3.76
C GLY A 129 -26.71 -7.09 -2.75
N THR A 130 -26.50 -6.94 -1.44
CA THR A 130 -27.44 -7.40 -0.39
C THR A 130 -28.41 -6.31 0.10
N VAL A 131 -28.40 -5.14 -0.54
CA VAL A 131 -29.37 -4.06 -0.32
C VAL A 131 -30.26 -3.93 -1.56
N SER A 132 -31.22 -4.83 -1.74
CA SER A 132 -32.34 -4.70 -2.68
C SER A 132 -33.53 -5.53 -2.22
#